data_AF-A0A0W1AWI5-F1
#
_entry.id   AF-A0A0W1AWI5-F1
#
_cell.length_a   1.000
_cell.length_b   1.000
_cell.length_c   1.000
_cell.angle_alpha   90.00
_cell.angle_beta   90.00
_cell.angle_gamma   90.00
#
_symmetry.space_group_name_H-M   'P 1'
#
loop_
_entity.id
_entity.type
_entity.pdbx_description
1 polymer ?
#
loop_
_entity_poly.entity_id
_entity_poly.type
_entity_poly.pdbx_seq_one_letter_code
_entity_poly.pdbx_strand_id
1 'polypeptide(L)'
;MYYDYFILHLGDIDNEYISLHPDNPNHSSEIAIRRNIINNGLTLLVSKGLLDIKYTKSGIYYKKNQITDPFVKLFSNGYVEHLKRNISVVNEKFSDFSDVQIYKYINKNIGSWKGEFEKEYNSGGAKVE
;
A
#
# COMPACT_ATOMS: atom_id res chain seq x y z
N MET A 1 -6.51 1.63 -0.79
CA MET A 1 -5.88 1.96 0.51
C MET A 1 -4.85 0.91 0.89
N TYR A 2 -5.23 -0.35 1.06
CA TYR A 2 -4.29 -1.39 1.49
C TYR A 2 -3.18 -1.71 0.49
N TYR A 3 -3.51 -1.75 -0.80
CA TYR A 3 -2.49 -1.87 -1.85
C TYR A 3 -1.46 -0.73 -1.79
N ASP A 4 -1.93 0.51 -1.66
CA ASP A 4 -1.09 1.71 -1.56
C ASP A 4 -0.14 1.66 -0.34
N TYR A 5 -0.59 1.08 0.78
CA TYR A 5 0.27 0.82 1.94
C TYR A 5 1.33 -0.25 1.63
N PHE A 6 0.92 -1.44 1.18
CA PHE A 6 1.84 -2.57 0.99
C PHE A 6 2.87 -2.36 -0.13
N ILE A 7 2.52 -1.58 -1.16
CA ILE A 7 3.48 -1.23 -2.21
C ILE A 7 4.68 -0.47 -1.63
N LEU A 8 4.49 0.25 -0.53
CA LEU A 8 5.55 1.03 0.12
C LEU A 8 6.22 0.25 1.26
N HIS A 9 5.45 -0.58 1.96
CA HIS A 9 5.88 -1.38 3.11
C HIS A 9 5.78 -2.88 2.80
N LEU A 10 6.55 -3.34 1.81
CA LEU A 10 6.50 -4.76 1.40
C LEU A 10 6.98 -5.72 2.49
N GLY A 11 7.87 -5.26 3.38
CA GLY A 11 8.37 -6.06 4.51
C GLY A 11 7.26 -6.61 5.41
N ASP A 12 6.11 -5.92 5.47
CA ASP A 12 4.95 -6.34 6.26
C ASP A 12 4.18 -7.52 5.64
N ILE A 13 4.35 -7.76 4.33
CA ILE A 13 3.84 -8.96 3.67
C ILE A 13 4.80 -10.13 3.93
N ASP A 14 6.10 -9.86 3.74
CA ASP A 14 7.18 -10.81 3.92
C ASP A 14 8.49 -10.06 4.22
N ASN A 15 9.17 -10.43 5.30
CA ASN A 15 10.40 -9.78 5.75
C ASN A 15 11.57 -9.98 4.76
N GLU A 16 11.45 -10.89 3.79
CA GLU A 16 12.44 -11.04 2.72
C GLU A 16 12.41 -9.88 1.72
N TYR A 17 11.32 -9.11 1.66
CA TYR A 17 11.22 -7.94 0.80
C TYR A 17 11.74 -6.67 1.47
N ILE A 18 12.42 -5.85 0.68
CA ILE A 18 12.87 -4.53 1.10
C ILE A 18 11.74 -3.52 0.89
N SER A 19 11.27 -2.90 1.97
CA SER A 19 10.33 -1.78 1.93
C SER A 19 10.93 -0.58 1.21
N LEU A 20 10.09 0.13 0.46
CA LEU A 20 10.49 1.30 -0.31
C LEU A 20 10.49 2.56 0.56
N HIS A 21 9.67 2.59 1.62
CA HIS A 21 9.74 3.59 2.67
C HIS A 21 10.44 3.04 3.91
N PRO A 22 11.13 3.89 4.69
CA PRO A 22 11.76 3.48 5.95
C PRO A 22 10.72 3.03 6.97
N ASP A 23 11.07 2.00 7.74
CA ASP A 23 10.26 1.51 8.85
C ASP A 23 10.28 2.53 9.99
N ASN A 24 9.17 3.23 10.19
CA ASN A 24 8.93 4.02 11.39
C ASN A 24 8.14 3.20 12.42
N PRO A 25 8.25 3.47 13.73
CA PRO A 25 7.61 2.66 14.78
C PRO A 25 6.10 2.44 14.58
N ASN A 26 5.42 3.43 13.99
CA ASN A 26 3.97 3.49 13.85
C ASN A 26 3.53 3.50 12.39
N HIS A 27 4.29 2.90 11.47
CA HIS A 27 4.00 3.00 10.02
C HIS A 27 2.65 2.37 9.66
N SER A 28 2.18 1.38 10.42
CA SER A 28 0.83 0.82 10.31
C SER A 28 -0.30 1.87 10.53
N SER A 29 -0.03 2.96 11.25
CA SER A 29 -0.95 4.10 11.40
C SER A 29 -1.15 4.88 10.09
N GLU A 30 -0.23 4.74 9.12
CA GLU A 30 -0.36 5.33 7.80
C GLU A 30 -1.64 4.87 7.08
N ILE A 31 -2.06 3.63 7.33
CA ILE A 31 -3.29 3.06 6.76
C ILE A 31 -4.51 3.95 7.10
N ALA A 32 -4.58 4.44 8.34
CA ALA A 32 -5.72 5.26 8.79
C ALA A 32 -5.74 6.66 8.15
N ILE A 33 -4.56 7.25 7.93
CA ILE A 33 -4.44 8.62 7.40
C ILE A 33 -4.46 8.68 5.87
N ARG A 34 -4.11 7.58 5.18
CA ARG A 34 -4.03 7.51 3.71
C ARG A 34 -5.35 7.75 3.00
N ARG A 35 -6.49 7.50 3.65
CA ARG A 35 -7.83 7.64 3.02
C ARG A 35 -8.03 9.01 2.40
N ASN A 36 -7.67 10.08 3.11
CA ASN A 36 -7.87 11.45 2.60
C ASN A 36 -6.94 11.76 1.42
N ILE A 37 -5.67 11.34 1.52
CA ILE A 37 -4.67 11.54 0.45
C ILE A 37 -5.11 10.81 -0.83
N ILE A 38 -5.53 9.55 -0.72
CA ILE A 38 -6.01 8.75 -1.85
C ILE A 38 -7.26 9.39 -2.48
N ASN A 39 -8.22 9.82 -1.67
CA ASN A 39 -9.43 10.47 -2.18
C ASN A 39 -9.14 11.78 -2.93
N ASN A 40 -8.22 12.60 -2.40
CA ASN A 40 -7.78 13.81 -3.06
C ASN A 40 -7.06 13.50 -4.39
N GLY A 41 -6.21 12.46 -4.41
CA GLY A 41 -5.54 12.00 -5.61
C GLY A 41 -6.51 11.49 -6.68
N LEU A 42 -7.50 10.67 -6.30
CA LEU A 42 -8.56 10.20 -7.19
C LEU A 42 -9.38 11.36 -7.77
N THR A 43 -9.74 12.33 -6.93
CA THR A 43 -10.47 13.54 -7.35
C THR A 43 -9.66 14.34 -8.37
N LEU A 44 -8.36 14.51 -8.13
CA LEU A 44 -7.45 15.18 -9.06
C LEU A 44 -7.37 14.42 -10.39
N LEU A 45 -7.15 13.10 -10.37
CA LEU A 45 -7.05 12.28 -11.58
C LEU A 45 -8.34 12.33 -12.42
N VAL A 46 -9.51 12.26 -11.78
CA VAL A 46 -10.80 12.43 -12.45
C VAL A 46 -10.93 13.83 -13.05
N SER A 47 -10.55 14.88 -12.32
CA SER A 47 -10.62 16.27 -12.82
C SER A 47 -9.74 16.52 -14.05
N LYS A 48 -8.72 15.69 -14.25
CA LYS A 48 -7.82 15.71 -15.41
C LYS A 48 -8.22 14.71 -16.51
N GLY A 49 -9.35 14.02 -16.35
CA GLY A 49 -9.83 13.02 -17.31
C GLY A 49 -8.99 11.74 -17.35
N LEU A 50 -8.10 11.52 -16.38
CA LEU A 50 -7.19 10.37 -16.35
C LEU A 50 -7.84 9.09 -15.81
N LEU A 51 -9.04 9.19 -15.22
CA LEU A 51 -9.81 8.06 -14.71
C LEU A 51 -11.29 8.27 -15.01
N ASP A 52 -12.00 7.16 -15.24
CA ASP A 52 -13.46 7.12 -15.35
C ASP A 52 -14.07 6.71 -14.00
N ILE A 53 -15.26 7.27 -13.70
CA ILE A 53 -16.05 6.86 -12.54
C ILE A 53 -17.15 5.89 -12.97
N LYS A 54 -17.27 4.78 -12.25
CA LYS A 54 -18.37 3.82 -12.37
C LYS A 54 -19.17 3.77 -11.07
N TYR A 55 -20.43 4.19 -11.16
CA TYR A 55 -21.38 4.05 -10.06
C TYR A 55 -21.99 2.65 -10.07
N THR A 56 -22.04 2.02 -8.91
CA THR A 56 -22.61 0.69 -8.72
C THR A 56 -23.50 0.69 -7.48
N LYS A 57 -24.30 -0.37 -7.29
CA LYS A 57 -25.10 -0.54 -6.07
C LYS A 57 -24.25 -0.64 -4.80
N SER A 58 -22.98 -1.05 -4.91
CA SER A 58 -22.04 -1.18 -3.80
C SER A 58 -21.14 0.05 -3.61
N GLY A 59 -21.32 1.11 -4.40
CA GLY A 59 -20.59 2.38 -4.27
C GLY A 59 -19.90 2.85 -5.55
N ILE A 60 -18.87 3.67 -5.37
CA ILE A 60 -18.14 4.36 -6.44
C ILE A 60 -16.84 3.60 -6.75
N TYR A 61 -16.65 3.26 -8.02
CA TYR A 61 -15.45 2.60 -8.52
C TYR A 61 -14.74 3.52 -9.52
N TYR A 62 -13.42 3.42 -9.57
CA TYR A 62 -12.57 4.17 -10.49
C TYR A 62 -11.91 3.19 -11.46
N LYS A 63 -11.87 3.54 -12.74
CA LYS A 63 -11.30 2.70 -13.79
C LYS A 63 -10.34 3.52 -14.64
N LYS A 64 -9.24 2.90 -15.05
CA LYS A 64 -8.39 3.45 -16.11
C LYS A 64 -9.17 3.59 -17.43
N ASN A 65 -8.81 4.59 -18.20
CA ASN A 65 -9.33 4.84 -19.53
C ASN A 65 -8.18 4.90 -20.55
N GLN A 66 -8.48 5.35 -21.77
CA GLN A 66 -7.54 5.30 -22.89
C GLN A 66 -6.27 6.14 -22.67
N ILE A 67 -6.33 7.18 -21.84
CA ILE A 67 -5.19 8.08 -21.61
C ILE A 67 -4.41 7.78 -20.32
N THR A 68 -4.94 6.93 -19.43
CA THR A 68 -4.27 6.58 -18.18
C THR A 68 -2.92 5.88 -18.41
N ASP A 69 -2.90 4.82 -19.23
CA ASP A 69 -1.68 4.03 -19.46
C ASP A 69 -0.57 4.86 -20.15
N PRO A 70 -0.87 5.64 -21.22
CA PRO A 70 0.09 6.58 -21.79
C PRO A 70 0.64 7.58 -20.78
N PHE A 71 -0.21 8.14 -19.93
CA PHE A 71 0.21 9.10 -18.90
C PHE A 71 1.16 8.46 -17.87
N VAL A 72 0.82 7.26 -17.38
CA VAL A 72 1.67 6.52 -16.43
C VAL A 72 3.04 6.19 -17.02
N LYS A 73 3.14 5.97 -18.34
CA LYS A 73 4.42 5.72 -19.03
C LYS A 73 5.35 6.94 -19.09
N LEU A 74 4.84 8.15 -18.87
CA LEU A 74 5.67 9.36 -18.82
C LEU A 74 6.55 9.40 -17.57
N PHE A 75 6.17 8.69 -16.51
CA PHE A 75 6.97 8.55 -15.31
C PHE A 75 8.10 7.54 -15.57
N SER A 76 9.31 8.04 -15.74
CA SER A 76 10.51 7.23 -15.98
C SER A 76 11.64 7.67 -15.03
N ASN A 77 11.75 6.96 -13.91
CA ASN A 77 12.87 7.09 -12.99
C ASN A 77 13.03 5.79 -12.19
N GLY A 78 14.16 5.65 -11.50
CA GLY A 78 14.44 4.46 -10.70
C GLY A 78 13.35 4.16 -9.66
N TYR A 79 12.80 5.17 -9.00
CA TYR A 79 11.75 5.01 -8.00
C TYR A 79 10.48 4.38 -8.60
N VAL A 80 10.05 4.82 -9.78
CA VAL A 80 8.86 4.30 -10.47
C VAL A 80 9.03 2.83 -10.85
N GLU A 81 10.23 2.41 -11.24
CA GLU A 81 10.50 1.00 -11.54
C GLU A 81 10.43 0.11 -10.29
N HIS A 82 10.94 0.58 -9.15
CA HIS A 82 10.75 -0.11 -7.87
C HIS A 82 9.28 -0.18 -7.49
N LEU A 83 8.53 0.91 -7.67
CA LEU A 83 7.09 0.94 -7.38
C LEU A 83 6.31 -0.07 -8.23
N LYS A 84 6.62 -0.17 -9.53
CA LYS A 84 6.01 -1.17 -10.43
C LYS A 84 6.31 -2.60 -10.00
N ARG A 85 7.57 -2.88 -9.61
CA ARG A 85 7.95 -4.19 -9.05
C ARG A 85 7.12 -4.52 -7.81
N ASN A 86 6.99 -3.57 -6.89
CA ASN A 86 6.23 -3.76 -5.66
C ASN A 86 4.74 -3.97 -5.94
N ILE A 87 4.17 -3.23 -6.91
CA ILE A 87 2.80 -3.46 -7.38
C ILE A 87 2.61 -4.90 -7.86
N SER A 88 3.55 -5.44 -8.63
CA SER A 88 3.47 -6.84 -9.09
C SER A 88 3.45 -7.84 -7.94
N VAL A 89 4.32 -7.67 -6.94
CA VAL A 89 4.39 -8.54 -5.74
C VAL A 89 3.08 -8.48 -4.94
N VAL A 90 2.58 -7.27 -4.67
CA VAL A 90 1.32 -7.08 -3.93
C VAL A 90 0.15 -7.70 -4.72
N ASN A 91 0.12 -7.53 -6.04
CA ASN A 91 -0.93 -8.08 -6.88
C ASN A 91 -0.88 -9.62 -6.90
N GLU A 92 0.31 -10.23 -6.99
CA GLU A 92 0.47 -11.69 -6.89
C GLU A 92 -0.02 -12.22 -5.53
N LYS A 93 0.22 -11.48 -4.44
CA LYS A 93 -0.23 -11.88 -3.11
C LYS A 93 -1.75 -11.86 -2.94
N PHE A 94 -2.42 -10.86 -3.51
CA PHE A 94 -3.80 -10.52 -3.18
C PHE A 94 -4.78 -10.63 -4.37
N SER A 95 -4.35 -11.07 -5.55
CA SER A 95 -5.22 -11.17 -6.74
C SER A 95 -6.45 -12.05 -6.50
N ASP A 96 -6.28 -13.11 -5.71
CA ASP A 96 -7.34 -14.09 -5.43
C ASP A 96 -8.12 -13.78 -4.15
N PHE A 97 -7.82 -12.64 -3.51
CA PHE A 97 -8.45 -12.22 -2.27
C PHE A 97 -9.61 -11.27 -2.56
N SER A 98 -10.76 -11.54 -1.95
CA SER A 98 -11.82 -10.53 -1.83
C SER A 98 -11.42 -9.40 -0.86
N ASP A 99 -12.09 -8.26 -0.97
CA ASP A 99 -11.91 -7.12 -0.06
C ASP A 99 -12.03 -7.53 1.42
N VAL A 100 -12.96 -8.45 1.72
CA VAL A 100 -13.16 -8.98 3.09
C VAL A 100 -11.96 -9.82 3.54
N GLN A 101 -11.36 -10.63 2.65
CA GLN A 101 -10.18 -11.42 2.96
C GLN A 101 -8.95 -10.53 3.19
N ILE A 102 -8.77 -9.49 2.37
CA ILE A 102 -7.71 -8.50 2.56
C ILE A 102 -7.88 -7.80 3.91
N TYR A 103 -9.10 -7.35 4.22
CA TYR A 103 -9.41 -6.71 5.51
C TYR A 103 -9.09 -7.63 6.70
N LYS A 104 -9.48 -8.91 6.63
CA LYS A 104 -9.18 -9.90 7.67
C LYS A 104 -7.68 -10.15 7.82
N TYR A 105 -6.95 -10.25 6.71
CA TYR A 105 -5.49 -10.41 6.72
C TYR A 105 -4.85 -9.22 7.45
N ILE A 106 -5.28 -8.00 7.17
CA ILE A 106 -4.73 -6.80 7.77
C ILE A 106 -5.02 -6.75 9.26
N ASN A 107 -6.28 -6.91 9.68
CA ASN A 107 -6.63 -6.87 11.10
C ASN A 107 -5.92 -7.95 11.92
N LYS A 108 -5.60 -9.09 11.31
CA LYS A 108 -4.83 -10.16 11.97
C LYS A 108 -3.37 -9.77 12.20
N ASN A 109 -2.75 -9.03 11.27
CA ASN A 109 -1.31 -8.79 11.26
C ASN A 109 -0.91 -7.36 11.66
N ILE A 110 -1.83 -6.40 11.69
CA ILE A 110 -1.53 -4.98 11.95
C ILE A 110 -0.88 -4.73 13.31
N GLY A 111 -1.15 -5.58 14.31
CA GLY A 111 -0.50 -5.50 15.63
C GLY A 111 0.95 -5.98 15.65
N SER A 112 1.37 -6.76 14.65
CA SER A 112 2.75 -7.24 14.49
C SER A 112 3.61 -6.39 13.56
N TRP A 113 2.99 -5.53 12.74
CA TRP A 113 3.69 -4.55 11.89
C TRP A 113 4.18 -3.39 12.74
N LYS A 114 5.32 -3.66 13.40
CA LYS A 114 6.04 -2.75 14.27
C LYS A 114 7.34 -2.37 13.58
N GLY A 115 7.68 -1.09 13.61
CA GLY A 115 8.94 -0.62 13.01
C GLY A 115 10.16 -1.25 13.66
N GLU A 116 11.30 -1.21 12.95
CA GLU A 116 12.57 -1.81 13.40
C GLU A 116 12.97 -1.37 14.82
N PHE A 117 12.70 -0.11 15.19
CA PHE A 117 13.01 0.45 16.50
C PHE A 117 12.23 -0.19 17.68
N GLU A 118 11.04 -0.76 17.45
CA GLU A 118 10.32 -1.51 18.48
C GLU A 118 10.82 -2.96 18.62
N LYS A 119 11.40 -3.53 17.56
CA LYS A 119 11.98 -4.89 17.58
C LYS A 119 13.27 -4.93 18.43
N GLU A 120 14.06 -3.85 18.39
CA GLU A 120 15.28 -3.72 19.20
C GLU A 120 15.00 -3.65 20.71
N TYR A 121 13.96 -2.94 21.14
CA TYR A 121 13.60 -2.81 22.56
C TYR A 121 13.21 -4.14 23.22
N ASN A 122 12.55 -5.05 22.49
CA ASN A 122 12.22 -6.39 23.00
C ASN A 122 13.43 -7.34 23.01
N SER A 123 14.45 -7.06 22.21
CA SER A 123 15.67 -7.86 22.15
C SER A 123 16.68 -7.49 23.25
N GLY A 124 16.54 -6.30 23.84
CA GLY A 124 17.36 -5.82 24.97
C GLY A 124 16.91 -6.27 26.36
N GLY A 125 15.78 -6.97 26.49
CA GLY A 125 15.23 -7.42 27.77
C GLY A 125 15.80 -8.75 28.30
N ALA A 126 16.61 -9.45 27.52
CA ALA A 126 17.21 -10.72 27.92
C ALA A 126 18.71 -10.55 28.24
N LYS A 127 19.01 -9.94 29.39
CA LYS A 127 20.19 -10.21 30.25
C LYS A 127 20.28 -9.14 31.33
N VAL A 128 19.97 -9.52 32.57
CA VAL A 128 20.85 -9.41 33.75
C VAL A 128 20.24 -10.20 34.90
N GLU A 129 21.01 -11.21 35.34
CA GLU A 129 21.02 -11.99 36.59
C GLU A 129 19.75 -12.14 37.44
#